data_AF-A0A2A5AI16-F1
#
_entry.id   AF-A0A2A5AI16-F1
#
_cell.length_a   1.000
_cell.length_b   1.000
_cell.length_c   1.000
_cell.angle_alpha   90.00
_cell.angle_beta   90.00
_cell.angle_gamma   90.00
#
_symmetry.space_group_name_H-M   'P 1'
#
loop_
_entity.id
_entity.type
_entity.pdbx_description
1 polymer ?
#
loop_
_entity_poly.entity_id
_entity_poly.type
_entity_poly.pdbx_seq_one_letter_code
_entity_poly.pdbx_strand_id
1 'polypeptide(L)'
;MKTPTIQNKILITDLSNLIEQSQQKVISQVNSGITVLFWQIGKKINDHILKNKRAEYGKEVISSISSNLKLKYGKNFEERNLRRMVQFTEKFIDFQIVVTLSPQLTWSHFICLFSIKKDDARIFYAHKIQEESWSVRFTRKQIETKSFERALIANTQLAISDNETEMIFKDPYILDFLGLQDGYLENLRQS
;
A
#
# COMPACT_ATOMS: atom_id res chain seq x y z
N MET A 1 6.71 44.98 -23.95
CA MET A 1 7.31 43.84 -24.68
C MET A 1 8.06 42.98 -23.68
N LYS A 2 7.63 41.73 -23.39
CA LYS A 2 8.41 40.83 -22.53
C LYS A 2 9.70 40.47 -23.29
N THR A 3 10.86 40.67 -22.67
CA THR A 3 12.17 40.44 -23.28
C THR A 3 12.34 38.97 -23.68
N PRO A 4 12.99 38.66 -24.83
CA PRO A 4 13.15 37.29 -25.35
C PRO A 4 13.68 36.28 -24.33
N THR A 5 14.54 36.75 -23.41
CA THR A 5 15.14 35.95 -22.34
C THR A 5 14.12 35.43 -21.31
N ILE A 6 13.06 36.20 -21.03
CA ILE A 6 11.99 35.76 -20.10
C ILE A 6 11.15 34.69 -20.76
N GLN A 7 10.83 34.84 -22.04
CA GLN A 7 10.05 33.87 -22.81
C GLN A 7 10.78 32.52 -22.91
N ASN A 8 12.09 32.53 -23.13
CA ASN A 8 12.91 31.32 -23.16
C ASN A 8 12.96 30.61 -21.80
N LYS A 9 13.02 31.35 -20.68
CA LYS A 9 12.98 30.74 -19.34
C LYS A 9 11.64 30.04 -19.07
N ILE A 10 10.53 30.67 -19.45
CA ILE A 10 9.19 30.08 -19.32
C ILE A 10 9.10 28.79 -20.14
N LEU A 11 9.53 28.84 -21.40
CA LEU A 11 9.54 27.66 -22.27
C LEU A 11 10.40 26.52 -21.71
N ILE A 12 11.59 26.81 -21.17
CA ILE A 12 12.44 25.79 -20.53
C ILE A 12 11.72 25.16 -19.34
N THR A 13 11.08 25.97 -18.48
CA THR A 13 10.31 25.44 -17.34
C THR A 13 9.17 24.53 -17.80
N ASP A 14 8.41 24.94 -18.81
CA ASP A 14 7.29 24.16 -19.34
C ASP A 14 7.76 22.82 -19.93
N LEU A 15 8.86 22.84 -20.70
CA LEU A 15 9.46 21.63 -21.26
C LEU A 15 10.01 20.70 -20.17
N SER A 16 10.69 21.24 -19.15
CA SER A 16 11.16 20.47 -18.01
C SER A 16 10.01 19.80 -17.27
N ASN A 17 8.91 20.53 -17.03
CA ASN A 17 7.71 19.99 -16.39
C ASN A 17 7.11 18.82 -17.19
N LEU A 18 7.04 18.93 -18.53
CA LEU A 18 6.54 17.85 -19.38
C LEU A 18 7.43 16.60 -19.29
N ILE A 19 8.75 16.79 -19.30
CA ILE A 19 9.73 15.69 -19.18
C ILE A 19 9.59 15.01 -17.81
N GLU A 20 9.57 15.79 -16.73
CA GLU A 20 9.46 15.29 -15.36
C GLU A 20 8.16 14.52 -15.15
N GLN A 21 7.02 15.06 -15.62
CA GLN A 21 5.73 14.37 -15.55
C GLN A 21 5.75 13.03 -16.29
N SER A 22 6.34 12.99 -17.49
CA SER A 22 6.48 11.75 -18.25
C SER A 22 7.37 10.73 -17.53
N GLN A 23 8.49 11.17 -16.95
CA GLN A 23 9.37 10.30 -16.17
C GLN A 23 8.67 9.73 -14.94
N GLN A 24 7.95 10.56 -14.17
CA GLN A 24 7.19 10.11 -13.00
C GLN A 24 6.14 9.06 -13.37
N LYS A 25 5.44 9.25 -14.50
CA LYS A 25 4.45 8.28 -15.00
C LYS A 25 5.07 6.94 -15.36
N VAL A 26 6.24 6.93 -16.01
CA VAL A 26 6.95 5.68 -16.33
C VAL A 26 7.41 4.98 -15.04
N ILE A 27 7.97 5.75 -14.10
CA ILE A 27 8.43 5.21 -12.82
C ILE A 27 7.28 4.59 -12.03
N SER A 28 6.10 5.24 -11.97
CA SER A 28 4.94 4.71 -11.25
C SER A 28 4.41 3.42 -11.87
N GLN A 29 4.33 3.34 -13.21
CA GLN A 29 3.92 2.12 -13.91
C GLN A 29 4.89 0.96 -13.66
N VAL A 30 6.19 1.22 -13.72
CA VAL A 30 7.22 0.21 -13.42
C VAL A 30 7.11 -0.26 -11.97
N ASN A 31 6.97 0.67 -11.03
CA ASN A 31 6.81 0.34 -9.61
C ASN A 31 5.57 -0.52 -9.35
N SER A 32 4.43 -0.17 -9.96
CA SER A 32 3.20 -0.95 -9.87
C SER A 32 3.39 -2.37 -10.39
N GLY A 33 3.95 -2.52 -11.60
CA GLY A 33 4.23 -3.83 -12.19
C GLY A 33 5.16 -4.69 -11.33
N ILE A 34 6.22 -4.09 -10.77
CA ILE A 34 7.15 -4.79 -9.86
C ILE A 34 6.45 -5.22 -8.58
N THR A 35 5.67 -4.34 -7.96
CA THR A 35 4.92 -4.65 -6.72
C THR A 35 3.96 -5.81 -6.95
N VAL A 36 3.18 -5.77 -8.03
CA VAL A 36 2.23 -6.83 -8.39
C VAL A 36 2.97 -8.15 -8.64
N LEU A 37 4.07 -8.12 -9.39
CA LEU A 37 4.92 -9.30 -9.62
C LEU A 37 5.42 -9.91 -8.31
N PHE A 38 5.92 -9.08 -7.39
CA PHE A 38 6.43 -9.53 -6.09
C PHE A 38 5.35 -10.21 -5.25
N TRP A 39 4.12 -9.69 -5.25
CA TRP A 39 3.01 -10.36 -4.59
C TRP A 39 2.73 -11.74 -5.22
N GLN A 40 2.66 -11.81 -6.55
CA GLN A 40 2.38 -13.06 -7.27
C GLN A 40 3.46 -14.13 -7.04
N ILE A 41 4.74 -13.73 -7.02
CA ILE A 41 5.86 -14.62 -6.69
C ILE A 41 5.70 -15.13 -5.26
N GLY A 42 5.43 -14.22 -4.31
CA GLY A 42 5.16 -14.58 -2.92
C GLY A 42 4.05 -15.61 -2.80
N LYS A 43 2.95 -15.40 -3.54
CA LYS A 43 1.78 -16.28 -3.55
C LYS A 43 2.14 -17.66 -4.06
N LYS A 44 2.86 -17.75 -5.17
CA LYS A 44 3.32 -19.02 -5.74
C LYS A 44 4.26 -19.78 -4.80
N ILE A 45 5.19 -19.09 -4.14
CA ILE A 45 6.08 -19.71 -3.16
C ILE A 45 5.27 -20.21 -1.95
N ASN A 46 4.37 -19.38 -1.40
CA ASN A 46 3.57 -19.73 -0.23
C ASN A 46 2.67 -20.94 -0.52
N ASP A 47 1.96 -20.95 -1.65
CA ASP A 47 1.10 -22.06 -2.07
C ASP A 47 1.91 -23.36 -2.25
N HIS A 48 3.14 -23.27 -2.76
CA HIS A 48 4.04 -24.41 -2.88
C HIS A 48 4.50 -24.95 -1.51
N ILE A 49 4.83 -24.06 -0.56
CA ILE A 49 5.26 -24.46 0.79
C ILE A 49 4.10 -25.09 1.57
N LEU A 50 2.91 -24.47 1.55
CA LEU A 50 1.72 -24.94 2.28
C LEU A 50 1.28 -26.34 1.83
N LYS A 51 1.39 -26.65 0.52
CA LYS A 51 1.12 -28.00 -0.01
C LYS A 51 2.03 -29.07 0.59
N ASN A 52 3.25 -28.71 0.98
CA ASN A 52 4.26 -29.63 1.49
C ASN A 52 4.34 -29.66 3.04
N LYS A 53 3.48 -28.90 3.75
CA LYS A 53 3.14 -29.00 5.18
C LYS A 53 4.31 -29.04 6.20
N ARG A 54 5.49 -28.46 5.92
CA ARG A 54 6.60 -28.39 6.90
C ARG A 54 7.28 -27.01 6.90
N ALA A 55 7.44 -26.41 8.08
CA ALA A 55 8.05 -25.08 8.24
C ALA A 55 9.56 -25.07 7.91
N GLU A 56 10.29 -26.14 8.27
CA GLU A 56 11.72 -26.29 7.94
C GLU A 56 11.95 -26.44 6.44
N TYR A 57 11.09 -27.23 5.77
CA TYR A 57 11.08 -27.38 4.31
C TYR A 57 10.93 -26.03 3.59
N GLY A 58 10.12 -25.11 4.14
CA GLY A 58 9.97 -23.77 3.58
C GLY A 58 11.27 -22.96 3.55
N LYS A 59 12.18 -23.13 4.53
CA LYS A 59 13.46 -22.43 4.54
C LYS A 59 14.39 -22.94 3.44
N GLU A 60 14.47 -24.25 3.27
CA GLU A 60 15.29 -24.88 2.22
C GLU A 60 14.80 -24.54 0.82
N VAL A 61 13.47 -24.56 0.62
CA VAL A 61 12.83 -24.18 -0.64
C VAL A 61 13.18 -22.75 -1.02
N ILE A 62 13.02 -21.79 -0.11
CA ILE A 62 13.34 -20.38 -0.41
C ILE A 62 14.82 -20.22 -0.71
N SER A 63 15.72 -20.88 0.03
CA SER A 63 17.15 -20.82 -0.22
C SER A 63 17.50 -21.33 -1.63
N SER A 64 16.99 -22.51 -1.99
CA SER A 64 17.20 -23.12 -3.32
C SER A 64 16.64 -22.28 -4.47
N ILE A 65 15.40 -21.78 -4.33
CA ILE A 65 14.77 -20.91 -5.34
C ILE A 65 15.58 -19.60 -5.47
N SER A 66 16.02 -19.02 -4.35
CA SER A 66 16.76 -17.76 -4.37
C SER A 66 18.09 -17.88 -5.10
N SER A 67 18.83 -18.98 -4.92
CA SER A 67 20.09 -19.21 -5.62
C SER A 67 19.90 -19.21 -7.13
N ASN A 68 18.89 -19.92 -7.62
CA ASN A 68 18.57 -19.98 -9.05
C ASN A 68 18.06 -18.64 -9.61
N LEU A 69 17.10 -18.00 -8.93
CA LEU A 69 16.52 -16.74 -9.41
C LEU A 69 17.49 -15.58 -9.33
N LYS A 70 18.33 -15.52 -8.29
CA LYS A 70 19.35 -14.48 -8.14
C LYS A 70 20.40 -14.57 -9.26
N LEU A 71 20.83 -15.77 -9.63
CA LEU A 71 21.76 -15.97 -10.74
C LEU A 71 21.17 -15.50 -12.07
N LYS A 72 19.88 -15.77 -12.30
CA LYS A 72 19.23 -15.46 -13.58
C LYS A 72 18.71 -14.01 -13.69
N TYR A 73 18.22 -13.45 -12.60
CA TYR A 73 17.46 -12.17 -12.61
C TYR A 73 18.01 -11.12 -11.63
N GLY A 74 19.08 -11.44 -10.89
CA GLY A 74 19.81 -10.50 -10.04
C GLY A 74 19.28 -10.35 -8.60
N LYS A 75 19.83 -9.35 -7.90
CA LYS A 75 19.71 -9.16 -6.44
C LYS A 75 18.27 -9.02 -5.91
N ASN A 76 17.31 -8.65 -6.75
CA ASN A 76 15.91 -8.53 -6.32
C ASN A 76 15.33 -9.89 -5.87
N PHE A 77 15.91 -10.99 -6.31
CA PHE A 77 15.46 -12.35 -5.99
C PHE A 77 16.37 -13.08 -4.99
N GLU A 78 17.16 -12.33 -4.21
CA GLU A 78 17.87 -12.90 -3.07
C GLU A 78 16.90 -13.41 -2.00
N GLU A 79 17.39 -14.31 -1.14
CA GLU A 79 16.59 -15.00 -0.14
C GLU A 79 15.76 -14.05 0.74
N ARG A 80 16.36 -12.95 1.20
CA ARG A 80 15.70 -11.93 2.02
C ARG A 80 14.48 -11.32 1.30
N ASN A 81 14.60 -11.04 0.01
CA ASN A 81 13.50 -10.46 -0.75
C ASN A 81 12.42 -11.48 -1.05
N LEU A 82 12.76 -12.73 -1.35
CA LEU A 82 11.75 -13.79 -1.50
C LEU A 82 10.96 -14.02 -0.20
N ARG A 83 11.63 -13.99 0.96
CA ARG A 83 10.93 -14.05 2.26
C ARG A 83 9.95 -12.88 2.44
N ARG A 84 10.33 -11.67 2.03
CA ARG A 84 9.44 -10.50 2.04
C ARG A 84 8.27 -10.64 1.05
N MET A 85 8.49 -11.25 -0.11
CA MET A 85 7.42 -11.53 -1.07
C MET A 85 6.40 -12.50 -0.47
N VAL A 86 6.85 -13.56 0.22
CA VAL A 86 5.93 -14.47 0.94
C VAL A 86 5.17 -13.71 2.03
N GLN A 87 5.87 -12.94 2.87
CA GLN A 87 5.26 -12.09 3.90
C GLN A 87 4.23 -11.09 3.31
N PHE A 88 4.47 -10.60 2.10
CA PHE A 88 3.54 -9.69 1.42
C PHE A 88 2.15 -10.33 1.31
N THR A 89 2.09 -11.61 0.93
CA THR A 89 0.81 -12.32 0.77
C THR A 89 0.11 -12.66 2.09
N GLU A 90 0.86 -12.69 3.19
CA GLU A 90 0.29 -12.86 4.53
C GLU A 90 -0.29 -11.54 5.06
N LYS A 91 0.29 -10.40 4.66
CA LYS A 91 -0.10 -9.06 5.14
C LYS A 91 -1.13 -8.38 4.24
N PHE A 92 -1.17 -8.76 2.97
CA PHE A 92 -2.13 -8.28 1.99
C PHE A 92 -2.69 -9.50 1.27
N ILE A 93 -3.69 -10.14 1.90
CA ILE A 93 -4.28 -11.39 1.44
C ILE A 93 -5.11 -11.16 0.17
N ASP A 94 -5.84 -10.05 0.14
CA ASP A 94 -6.63 -9.67 -1.02
C ASP A 94 -5.75 -9.04 -2.10
N PHE A 95 -5.69 -9.71 -3.25
CA PHE A 95 -4.95 -9.24 -4.41
C PHE A 95 -5.53 -7.94 -4.99
N GLN A 96 -6.83 -7.69 -4.88
CA GLN A 96 -7.46 -6.48 -5.40
C GLN A 96 -6.95 -5.24 -4.66
N ILE A 97 -6.79 -5.33 -3.34
CA ILE A 97 -6.17 -4.26 -2.54
C ILE A 97 -4.75 -3.96 -3.07
N VAL A 98 -3.97 -4.99 -3.37
CA VAL A 98 -2.62 -4.82 -3.90
C VAL A 98 -2.62 -4.14 -5.27
N VAL A 99 -3.50 -4.58 -6.18
CA VAL A 99 -3.63 -3.99 -7.52
C VAL A 99 -4.01 -2.51 -7.40
N THR A 100 -4.98 -2.17 -6.56
CA THR A 100 -5.45 -0.80 -6.35
C THR A 100 -4.37 0.11 -5.78
N LEU A 101 -3.59 -0.38 -4.81
CA LEU A 101 -2.55 0.41 -4.15
C LEU A 101 -1.23 0.49 -4.93
N SER A 102 -0.94 -0.49 -5.79
CA SER A 102 0.35 -0.60 -6.49
C SER A 102 0.74 0.63 -7.36
N PRO A 103 -0.17 1.41 -7.95
CA PRO A 103 0.19 2.61 -8.71
C PRO A 103 0.73 3.74 -7.84
N GLN A 104 0.31 3.83 -6.57
CA GLN A 104 0.75 4.89 -5.66
C GLN A 104 1.80 4.40 -4.64
N LEU A 105 1.76 3.12 -4.26
CA LEU A 105 2.66 2.54 -3.29
C LEU A 105 3.77 1.74 -3.96
N THR A 106 4.99 2.26 -3.87
CA THR A 106 6.19 1.50 -4.25
C THR A 106 6.42 0.30 -3.32
N TRP A 107 7.21 -0.70 -3.77
CA TRP A 107 7.61 -1.84 -2.95
C TRP A 107 8.17 -1.46 -1.57
N SER A 108 8.92 -0.36 -1.49
CA SER A 108 9.46 0.16 -0.24
C SER A 108 8.38 0.63 0.75
N HIS A 109 7.25 1.16 0.26
CA HIS A 109 6.10 1.47 1.11
C HIS A 109 5.50 0.20 1.69
N PHE A 110 5.25 -0.82 0.87
CA PHE A 110 4.73 -2.11 1.34
C PHE A 110 5.63 -2.74 2.40
N ILE A 111 6.96 -2.73 2.20
CA ILE A 111 7.90 -3.20 3.23
C ILE A 111 7.73 -2.44 4.55
N CYS A 112 7.50 -1.13 4.52
CA CYS A 112 7.25 -0.36 5.75
C CYS A 112 5.96 -0.78 6.44
N LEU A 113 4.93 -1.11 5.67
CA LEU A 113 3.63 -1.54 6.18
C LEU A 113 3.66 -2.96 6.78
N PHE A 114 4.62 -3.80 6.41
CA PHE A 114 4.75 -5.17 6.97
C PHE A 114 5.05 -5.20 8.47
N SER A 115 5.67 -4.14 9.02
CA SER A 115 5.97 -4.04 10.45
C SER A 115 4.74 -3.75 11.32
N ILE A 116 3.63 -3.34 10.69
CA ILE A 116 2.40 -2.96 11.37
C ILE A 116 1.59 -4.22 11.70
N LYS A 117 1.36 -4.43 12.99
CA LYS A 117 0.67 -5.63 13.51
C LYS A 117 -0.82 -5.64 13.24
N LYS A 118 -1.50 -4.51 13.48
CA LYS A 118 -2.95 -4.36 13.29
C LYS A 118 -3.27 -4.13 11.81
N ASP A 119 -4.26 -4.84 11.29
CA ASP A 119 -4.63 -4.74 9.88
C ASP A 119 -5.30 -3.39 9.58
N ASP A 120 -6.19 -2.90 10.44
CA ASP A 120 -6.82 -1.58 10.30
C ASP A 120 -5.79 -0.45 10.23
N ALA A 121 -4.76 -0.51 11.08
CA ALA A 121 -3.68 0.47 11.04
C ALA A 121 -2.92 0.38 9.71
N ARG A 122 -2.63 -0.84 9.22
CA ARG A 122 -1.92 -1.04 7.95
C ARG A 122 -2.68 -0.43 6.77
N ILE A 123 -4.00 -0.66 6.73
CA ILE A 123 -4.89 -0.12 5.70
C ILE A 123 -5.00 1.40 5.83
N PHE A 124 -5.17 1.94 7.04
CA PHE A 124 -5.15 3.39 7.29
C PHE A 124 -3.89 4.06 6.70
N TYR A 125 -2.70 3.52 7.01
CA TYR A 125 -1.46 4.07 6.47
C TYR A 125 -1.35 3.91 4.95
N ALA A 126 -1.87 2.81 4.38
CA ALA A 126 -1.90 2.62 2.94
C ALA A 126 -2.76 3.68 2.23
N HIS A 127 -3.95 3.96 2.75
CA HIS A 127 -4.82 5.03 2.24
C HIS A 127 -4.18 6.41 2.39
N LYS A 128 -3.54 6.69 3.53
CA LYS A 128 -2.82 7.96 3.70
C LYS A 128 -1.68 8.16 2.72
N ILE A 129 -0.96 7.10 2.35
CA ILE A 129 0.04 7.20 1.29
C ILE A 129 -0.61 7.50 -0.06
N GLN A 130 -1.74 6.86 -0.37
CA GLN A 130 -2.47 7.09 -1.62
C GLN A 130 -3.05 8.51 -1.73
N GLU A 131 -3.67 9.01 -0.65
CA GLU A 131 -4.30 10.34 -0.60
C GLU A 131 -3.29 11.48 -0.60
N GLU A 132 -2.28 11.38 0.28
CA GLU A 132 -1.39 12.49 0.59
C GLU A 132 0.00 12.34 -0.06
N SER A 133 0.18 11.30 -0.88
CA SER A 133 1.44 11.01 -1.58
C SER A 133 2.66 10.97 -0.65
N TRP A 134 2.50 10.37 0.54
CA TRP A 134 3.55 10.32 1.54
C TRP A 134 4.78 9.59 1.03
N SER A 135 5.95 10.19 1.22
CA SER A 135 7.22 9.48 0.99
C SER A 135 7.39 8.33 1.98
N VAL A 136 8.23 7.35 1.63
CA VAL A 136 8.60 6.23 2.52
C VAL A 136 9.14 6.74 3.86
N ARG A 137 9.96 7.79 3.84
CA ARG A 137 10.54 8.39 5.05
C ARG A 137 9.47 9.02 5.93
N PHE A 138 8.54 9.76 5.32
CA PHE A 138 7.45 10.38 6.06
C PHE A 138 6.48 9.35 6.62
N THR A 139 6.14 8.32 5.83
CA THR A 139 5.33 7.18 6.26
C THR A 139 5.91 6.53 7.52
N ARG A 140 7.22 6.22 7.53
CA ARG A 140 7.89 5.68 8.73
C ARG A 140 7.75 6.61 9.93
N LYS A 141 7.95 7.91 9.73
CA LYS A 141 7.78 8.90 10.80
C LYS A 141 6.35 8.94 11.34
N GLN A 142 5.35 8.82 10.48
CA GLN A 142 3.93 8.79 10.90
C GLN A 142 3.59 7.52 11.67
N ILE A 143 4.15 6.37 11.28
CA ILE A 143 4.05 5.11 12.03
C ILE A 143 4.72 5.24 13.40
N GLU A 144 5.95 5.77 13.46
CA GLU A 144 6.69 5.98 14.72
C GLU A 144 5.94 6.90 15.68
N THR A 145 5.31 7.95 15.13
CA THR A 145 4.53 8.89 15.94
C THR A 145 3.13 8.37 16.25
N LYS A 146 2.72 7.18 15.84
CA LYS A 146 1.39 6.62 16.16
C LYS A 146 0.23 7.51 15.68
N SER A 147 0.33 8.02 14.44
CA SER A 147 -0.71 8.88 13.85
C SER A 147 -2.07 8.20 13.75
N PHE A 148 -2.10 6.88 13.53
CA PHE A 148 -3.32 6.09 13.55
C PHE A 148 -4.03 6.16 14.91
N GLU A 149 -3.30 5.92 16.00
CA GLU A 149 -3.87 5.97 17.34
C GLU A 149 -4.36 7.38 17.69
N ARG A 150 -3.64 8.42 17.27
CA ARG A 150 -4.12 9.81 17.44
C ARG A 150 -5.41 10.07 16.68
N ALA A 151 -5.53 9.60 15.44
CA ALA A 151 -6.75 9.75 14.65
C ALA A 151 -7.94 9.04 15.31
N LEU A 152 -7.73 7.84 15.86
CA LEU A 152 -8.75 7.13 16.63
C LEU A 152 -9.22 7.92 17.84
N ILE A 153 -8.28 8.51 18.61
CA ILE A 153 -8.60 9.31 19.80
C ILE A 153 -9.40 10.55 19.40
N ALA A 154 -8.97 11.28 18.37
CA ALA A 154 -9.66 12.47 17.88
C ALA A 154 -11.08 12.14 17.41
N ASN A 155 -11.27 11.08 16.63
CA ASN A 155 -12.58 10.64 16.16
C ASN A 155 -13.49 10.22 17.34
N THR A 156 -12.93 9.55 18.34
CA THR A 156 -13.69 9.18 19.55
C THR A 156 -14.12 10.41 20.33
N GLN A 157 -13.27 11.43 20.44
CA GLN A 157 -13.61 12.69 21.12
C GLN A 157 -14.71 13.46 20.39
N LEU A 158 -14.69 13.51 19.07
CA LEU A 158 -15.74 14.12 18.24
C LEU A 158 -17.08 13.35 18.37
N ALA A 159 -17.04 12.02 18.35
CA ALA A 159 -18.23 11.19 18.55
C ALA A 159 -18.87 11.36 19.94
N ILE A 160 -18.06 11.68 20.96
CA ILE A 160 -18.55 11.96 22.31
C ILE A 160 -19.15 13.38 22.42
N SER A 161 -18.65 14.35 21.65
CA SER A 161 -19.20 15.72 21.63
C SER A 161 -20.50 15.84 20.84
N ASP A 162 -20.72 14.98 19.84
CA ASP A 162 -21.86 15.04 18.92
C ASP A 162 -23.06 14.17 19.37
N ASN A 163 -23.13 13.80 20.64
CA ASN A 163 -24.22 13.01 21.21
C ASN A 163 -25.51 13.84 21.49
N GLU A 164 -25.97 14.59 20.49
CA GLU A 164 -27.39 14.65 20.14
C GLU A 164 -27.51 14.45 18.63
N THR A 165 -27.92 13.23 18.25
CA THR A 165 -28.31 12.75 16.92
C THR A 165 -27.22 12.46 15.87
N GLU A 166 -27.23 11.18 15.46
CA GLU A 166 -26.69 10.58 14.23
C GLU A 166 -25.19 10.23 14.23
N MET A 167 -24.90 8.96 14.53
CA MET A 167 -23.66 8.29 14.13
C MET A 167 -23.52 8.36 12.60
N ILE A 168 -22.80 9.37 12.12
CA ILE A 168 -22.38 9.42 10.72
C ILE A 168 -20.87 9.58 10.64
N PHE A 169 -20.18 8.43 10.59
CA PHE A 169 -18.86 8.37 9.96
C PHE A 169 -19.05 8.53 8.46
N LYS A 170 -18.98 9.78 7.98
CA LYS A 170 -19.00 10.14 6.55
C LYS A 170 -17.65 9.87 5.89
N ASP A 171 -17.24 8.61 5.84
CA ASP A 171 -16.22 8.18 4.89
C ASP A 171 -16.75 6.97 4.11
N PRO A 172 -17.16 7.16 2.84
CA PRO A 172 -17.76 6.11 2.01
C PRO A 172 -16.91 4.83 1.96
N TYR A 173 -15.59 4.95 2.07
CA TYR A 173 -14.67 3.82 1.94
C TYR A 173 -14.49 3.01 3.23
N ILE A 174 -14.74 3.62 4.39
CA ILE A 174 -14.69 2.93 5.69
C ILE A 174 -15.92 2.01 5.85
N LEU A 175 -17.06 2.40 5.30
CA LEU A 175 -18.30 1.64 5.35
C LEU A 175 -18.21 0.33 4.53
N ASP A 176 -17.60 0.41 3.34
CA ASP A 176 -17.33 -0.77 2.51
C ASP A 176 -16.30 -1.71 3.18
N PHE A 177 -15.32 -1.15 3.90
CA PHE A 177 -14.27 -1.92 4.57
C PHE A 177 -14.77 -2.72 5.79
N LEU A 178 -15.79 -2.23 6.50
CA LEU A 178 -16.35 -2.91 7.67
C LEU A 178 -17.39 -4.00 7.31
N GLY A 179 -17.72 -4.18 6.03
CA GLY A 179 -18.68 -5.20 5.59
C GLY A 179 -20.11 -4.98 6.10
N LEU A 180 -20.47 -3.74 6.44
CA LEU A 180 -21.75 -3.41 7.10
C LEU A 180 -22.87 -3.04 6.12
N GLN A 181 -22.68 -3.19 4.80
CA GLN A 181 -23.71 -2.83 3.81
C GLN A 181 -24.90 -3.82 3.73
N ASP A 182 -24.79 -5.05 4.24
CA ASP A 182 -25.84 -6.06 4.03
C ASP A 182 -26.90 -6.15 5.16
N GLY A 183 -27.00 -5.18 6.08
CA GLY A 183 -27.92 -5.28 7.21
C GLY A 183 -28.73 -4.04 7.61
N TYR A 184 -28.46 -2.87 7.03
CA TYR A 184 -29.01 -1.61 7.56
C TYR A 184 -30.18 -0.99 6.77
N LEU A 185 -30.65 -1.64 5.70
CA LEU A 185 -31.74 -1.09 4.88
C LEU A 185 -33.09 -1.81 5.01
N GLU A 186 -33.20 -2.90 5.79
CA GLU A 186 -34.48 -3.64 5.89
C GLU A 186 -35.34 -3.33 7.12
N ASN A 187 -34.85 -2.58 8.12
CA ASN A 187 -35.61 -2.32 9.36
C ASN A 187 -36.13 -0.89 9.55
N LEU A 188 -36.22 -0.07 8.50
CA LEU A 188 -36.85 1.26 8.56
C LEU A 188 -38.18 1.36 7.79
N ARG A 189 -38.81 0.20 7.51
CA ARG A 189 -40.20 0.13 7.02
C ARG A 189 -41.01 -0.85 7.86
N GLN A 190 -41.24 -0.52 9.14
CA GLN A 190 -42.43 -0.83 9.93
C GLN A 190 -42.13 -0.65 11.44
N SER A 191 -42.31 0.57 11.93
CA SER A 191 -42.79 0.84 13.30
C SER A 191 -43.22 2.29 13.40
#